data_AF-A0A830CJ49-F1
#
_entry.id   AF-A0A830CJ49-F1
#
_cell.length_a   1.000
_cell.length_b   1.000
_cell.length_c   1.000
_cell.angle_alpha   90.00
_cell.angle_beta   90.00
_cell.angle_gamma   90.00
#
_symmetry.space_group_name_H-M   'P 1'
#
loop_
_entity.id
_entity.type
_entity.pdbx_description
1 polymer ?
#
loop_
_entity_poly.entity_id
_entity_poly.type
_entity_poly.pdbx_seq_one_letter_code
_entity_poly.pdbx_strand_id
1 'polypeptide(L)'
;MVYSELIGTSLVPLSRIVSGQAIDEWFPVEELEDASIRLRISFTPCRSNPILLKGISHDYETRGSYFPLRRGGDVTLYQDAHVGVEGTLPVVELDGGRTFRNEQCWQDMCSAIMEAKRLIYITGWSVYYLTKLVREPTRPVPGGMKSTLGDLLKRRADEGLRVVLLVWDDPTSVKKLYKLTVRMKLFVFFN
;
A
#
# COMPACT_ATOMS: atom_id res chain seq x y z
N MET A 1 26.18 12.73 21.57
CA MET A 1 26.49 12.63 20.14
C MET A 1 26.61 11.15 19.83
N VAL A 2 25.90 10.63 18.81
CA VAL A 2 26.12 9.25 18.34
C VAL A 2 27.00 9.39 17.10
N TYR A 3 28.22 8.90 17.17
CA TYR A 3 29.13 8.84 16.03
C TYR A 3 28.99 7.48 15.35
N SER A 4 29.11 7.45 14.03
CA SER A 4 29.14 6.23 13.23
C SER A 4 30.43 6.23 12.43
N GLU A 5 31.18 5.14 12.53
CA GLU A 5 32.45 4.93 11.81
C GLU A 5 32.33 3.65 10.98
N LEU A 6 32.92 3.66 9.78
CA LEU A 6 33.03 2.45 8.96
C LEU A 6 34.12 1.56 9.58
N ILE A 7 33.77 0.31 9.90
CA ILE A 7 34.71 -0.66 10.49
C ILE A 7 35.62 -1.28 9.42
N GLY A 8 35.11 -1.50 8.20
CA GLY A 8 35.86 -2.05 7.07
C GLY A 8 34.94 -2.54 5.95
N THR A 9 35.52 -2.97 4.84
CA THR A 9 34.80 -3.44 3.63
C THR A 9 35.20 -4.86 3.28
N SER A 10 34.29 -5.67 2.72
CA SER A 10 34.63 -7.01 2.22
C SER A 10 34.06 -7.20 0.82
N LEU A 11 34.85 -7.78 -0.08
CA LEU A 11 34.51 -7.90 -1.50
C LEU A 11 34.22 -9.36 -1.90
N VAL A 12 33.07 -9.56 -2.55
CA VAL A 12 32.72 -10.83 -3.19
C VAL A 12 32.69 -10.61 -4.71
N PRO A 13 33.55 -11.30 -5.49
CA PRO A 13 33.57 -11.12 -6.94
C PRO A 13 32.22 -11.44 -7.58
N LEU A 14 31.74 -10.55 -8.46
CA LEU A 14 30.44 -10.72 -9.14
C LEU A 14 30.38 -12.02 -9.94
N SER A 15 31.50 -12.45 -10.55
CA SER A 15 31.61 -13.73 -11.26
C SER A 15 31.19 -14.94 -10.42
N ARG A 16 31.48 -14.91 -9.11
CA ARG A 16 31.06 -15.96 -8.18
C ARG A 16 29.55 -15.91 -7.93
N ILE A 17 28.98 -14.72 -7.80
CA ILE A 17 27.55 -14.53 -7.56
C ILE A 17 26.74 -14.98 -8.79
N VAL A 18 27.11 -14.52 -10.00
CA VAL A 18 26.36 -14.83 -11.22
C VAL A 18 26.48 -16.28 -11.66
N SER A 19 27.47 -17.03 -11.14
CA SER A 19 27.58 -18.47 -11.36
C SER A 19 26.36 -19.25 -10.84
N GLY A 20 25.62 -18.69 -9.88
CA GLY A 20 24.49 -19.34 -9.21
C GLY A 20 24.90 -20.38 -8.15
N GLN A 21 26.20 -20.64 -7.97
CA GLN A 21 26.69 -21.49 -6.89
C GLN A 21 26.49 -20.79 -5.53
N ALA A 22 26.04 -21.55 -4.53
CA ALA A 22 25.91 -21.04 -3.17
C ALA A 22 27.30 -20.75 -2.59
N ILE A 23 27.43 -19.59 -1.96
CA ILE A 23 28.64 -19.15 -1.25
C ILE A 23 28.34 -19.27 0.24
N ASP A 24 29.22 -19.91 1.01
CA ASP A 24 29.19 -19.97 2.49
C ASP A 24 30.63 -20.01 2.99
N GLU A 25 31.29 -18.85 3.00
CA GLU A 25 32.73 -18.73 3.17
C GLU A 25 33.09 -17.49 4.00
N TRP A 26 34.33 -17.48 4.49
CA TRP A 26 34.94 -16.32 5.13
C TRP A 26 35.60 -15.43 4.09
N PHE A 27 35.30 -14.13 4.16
CA PHE A 27 35.93 -13.12 3.32
C PHE A 27 36.72 -12.16 4.21
N PRO A 28 37.96 -11.81 3.83
CA PRO A 28 38.74 -10.86 4.58
C PRO A 28 38.05 -9.49 4.60
N VAL A 29 38.23 -8.76 5.69
CA VAL A 29 37.81 -7.36 5.77
C VAL A 29 39.02 -6.49 5.42
N GLU A 30 38.89 -5.68 4.37
CA GLU A 30 39.91 -4.72 3.94
C GLU A 30 40.24 -3.75 5.07
N GLU A 31 41.50 -3.34 5.15
CA GLU A 31 42.03 -2.39 6.15
C GLU A 31 42.02 -2.90 7.61
N LEU A 32 41.61 -4.15 7.86
CA LEU A 32 41.69 -4.81 9.16
C LEU A 32 42.58 -6.06 9.09
N GLU A 33 43.65 -6.07 9.89
CA GLU A 33 44.49 -7.25 10.05
C GLU A 33 43.70 -8.35 10.79
N ASP A 34 43.83 -9.59 10.32
CA ASP A 34 43.21 -10.80 10.88
C ASP A 34 41.69 -10.74 11.11
N ALA A 35 40.98 -9.87 10.38
CA ALA A 35 39.53 -9.79 10.42
C ALA A 35 38.89 -10.45 9.20
N SER A 36 37.83 -11.23 9.42
CA SER A 36 37.03 -11.84 8.35
C SER A 36 35.56 -11.83 8.69
N ILE A 37 34.71 -11.77 7.66
CA ILE A 37 33.26 -11.89 7.77
C ILE A 37 32.80 -13.15 7.04
N ARG A 38 31.95 -13.94 7.69
CA ARG A 38 31.33 -15.11 7.05
C ARG A 38 30.06 -14.69 6.33
N LEU A 39 30.01 -14.93 5.03
CA LEU A 39 28.87 -14.58 4.19
C LEU A 39 28.24 -15.85 3.62
N ARG A 40 26.92 -15.99 3.77
CA ARG A 40 26.12 -16.99 3.07
C ARG A 40 25.28 -16.30 2.00
N ILE A 41 25.60 -16.52 0.73
CA ILE A 41 24.98 -15.85 -0.41
C ILE A 41 24.47 -16.88 -1.41
N SER A 42 23.23 -16.71 -1.85
CA SER A 42 22.63 -17.49 -2.94
C SER A 42 22.00 -16.54 -3.94
N PHE A 43 22.33 -16.70 -5.21
CA PHE A 43 21.73 -15.92 -6.30
C PHE A 43 20.99 -16.85 -7.26
N THR A 44 19.72 -16.53 -7.54
CA THR A 44 18.91 -17.24 -8.53
C THR A 44 18.59 -16.28 -9.67
N PRO A 45 19.17 -16.47 -10.88
CA PRO A 45 18.82 -15.66 -12.05
C PRO A 45 17.32 -15.70 -12.35
N CYS A 46 16.72 -14.57 -12.74
CA CYS A 46 15.27 -14.51 -13.04
C CYS A 46 14.86 -15.53 -14.11
N ARG A 47 15.69 -15.68 -15.15
CA ARG A 47 15.48 -16.63 -16.26
C ARG A 47 15.51 -18.10 -15.86
N SER A 48 16.07 -18.43 -14.69
CA SER A 48 16.11 -19.79 -14.16
C SER A 48 15.20 -19.96 -12.96
N ASN A 49 14.42 -18.94 -12.59
CA ASN A 49 13.46 -19.01 -11.49
C ASN A 49 12.12 -19.56 -12.02
N PRO A 50 11.74 -20.81 -11.69
CA PRO A 50 10.53 -21.43 -12.23
C PRO A 50 9.25 -20.68 -11.85
N ILE A 51 9.27 -19.89 -10.77
CA ILE A 51 8.14 -19.07 -10.32
C ILE A 51 7.90 -17.92 -11.31
N LEU A 52 8.96 -17.29 -11.82
CA LEU A 52 8.86 -16.11 -12.69
C LEU A 52 8.55 -16.46 -14.15
N LEU A 53 8.83 -17.70 -14.57
CA LEU A 53 8.66 -18.13 -15.96
C LEU A 53 7.23 -18.56 -16.30
N LYS A 54 6.40 -18.88 -15.30
CA LYS A 54 5.09 -19.52 -15.51
C LYS A 54 3.89 -18.57 -15.39
N GLY A 55 4.12 -17.26 -15.47
CA GLY A 55 3.06 -16.28 -15.24
C GLY A 55 2.49 -16.43 -13.83
N ILE A 56 1.17 -16.50 -13.71
CA ILE A 56 0.53 -16.67 -12.40
C ILE A 56 0.66 -18.14 -11.96
N SER A 57 1.46 -18.38 -10.92
CA SER A 57 1.60 -19.71 -10.32
C SER A 57 0.31 -20.16 -9.62
N HIS A 58 0.09 -21.47 -9.51
CA HIS A 58 -1.05 -22.05 -8.76
C HIS A 58 -1.10 -21.65 -7.27
N ASP A 59 0.03 -21.18 -6.74
CA ASP A 59 0.19 -20.77 -5.35
C ASP A 59 -0.34 -19.33 -5.13
N TYR A 60 -0.41 -18.48 -6.18
CA TYR A 60 -0.86 -17.06 -6.17
C TYR A 60 -0.27 -16.15 -5.07
N GLU A 61 0.60 -16.66 -4.20
CA GLU A 61 1.11 -15.99 -3.01
C GLU A 61 2.46 -15.31 -3.28
N THR A 62 2.59 -14.09 -2.76
CA THR A 62 3.86 -13.37 -2.73
C THR A 62 4.65 -13.80 -1.51
N ARG A 63 5.79 -14.46 -1.71
CA ARG A 63 6.64 -14.90 -0.60
C ARG A 63 7.20 -13.71 0.18
N GLY A 64 7.23 -13.83 1.51
CA GLY A 64 7.81 -12.82 2.40
C GLY A 64 6.95 -11.59 2.62
N SER A 65 5.66 -11.62 2.24
CA SER A 65 4.72 -10.56 2.62
C SER A 65 4.25 -10.71 4.07
N TYR A 66 3.98 -9.58 4.73
CA TYR A 66 3.40 -9.58 6.08
C TYR A 66 1.97 -10.15 6.09
N PHE A 67 1.19 -9.88 5.03
CA PHE A 67 -0.15 -10.41 4.86
C PHE A 67 -0.13 -11.61 3.90
N PRO A 68 -0.64 -12.78 4.32
CA PRO A 68 -0.71 -13.96 3.47
C PRO A 68 -1.83 -13.85 2.44
N LEU A 69 -1.81 -14.72 1.43
CA LEU A 69 -2.89 -14.84 0.45
C LEU A 69 -4.22 -15.20 1.13
N ARG A 70 -5.31 -14.48 0.79
CA ARG A 70 -6.67 -14.79 1.22
C ARG A 70 -7.53 -15.22 0.03
N ARG A 71 -8.24 -16.34 0.17
CA ARG A 71 -9.15 -16.88 -0.85
C ARG A 71 -10.61 -16.53 -0.51
N GLY A 72 -11.46 -16.47 -1.53
CA GLY A 72 -12.88 -16.15 -1.39
C GLY A 72 -13.18 -14.66 -1.16
N GLY A 73 -12.20 -13.79 -1.41
CA GLY A 73 -12.44 -12.34 -1.43
C GLY A 73 -13.19 -11.93 -2.69
N ASP A 74 -14.03 -10.91 -2.56
CA ASP A 74 -14.63 -10.21 -3.69
C ASP A 74 -13.92 -8.86 -3.86
N VAL A 75 -13.59 -8.52 -5.10
CA VAL A 75 -12.79 -7.33 -5.43
C VAL A 75 -13.57 -6.48 -6.43
N THR A 76 -13.98 -5.31 -5.97
CA THR A 76 -14.55 -4.28 -6.83
C THR A 76 -13.44 -3.40 -7.39
N LEU A 77 -13.33 -3.34 -8.71
CA LEU A 77 -12.38 -2.47 -9.40
C LEU A 77 -13.05 -1.12 -9.66
N TYR A 78 -12.40 -0.05 -9.24
CA TYR A 78 -12.87 1.32 -9.44
C TYR A 78 -12.03 2.02 -10.48
N GLN A 79 -12.68 2.43 -11.58
CA GLN A 79 -12.13 3.43 -12.49
C GLN A 79 -12.54 4.80 -11.98
N ASP A 80 -11.55 5.59 -11.55
CA ASP A 80 -11.76 6.93 -10.99
C ASP A 80 -12.68 6.97 -9.75
N ALA A 81 -13.03 8.18 -9.31
CA ALA A 81 -13.95 8.40 -8.19
C ALA A 81 -15.42 8.14 -8.57
N HIS A 82 -15.75 8.37 -9.83
CA HIS A 82 -17.09 8.29 -10.40
C HIS A 82 -16.94 8.04 -11.91
N VAL A 83 -17.76 7.13 -12.44
CA VAL A 83 -17.89 6.90 -13.88
C VAL A 83 -19.22 7.47 -14.32
N GLY A 84 -19.21 8.31 -15.36
CA GLY A 84 -20.37 9.04 -15.85
C GLY A 84 -21.47 8.15 -16.45
N VAL A 85 -22.43 8.78 -17.11
CA VAL A 85 -23.70 8.19 -17.60
C VAL A 85 -23.51 6.83 -18.29
N GLU A 86 -24.41 5.88 -17.98
CA GLU A 86 -24.46 4.56 -18.61
C GLU A 86 -24.47 4.66 -20.14
N GLY A 87 -23.72 3.77 -20.79
CA GLY A 87 -23.62 3.72 -22.27
C GLY A 87 -22.54 4.62 -22.88
N THR A 88 -21.81 5.39 -22.07
CA THR A 88 -20.65 6.19 -22.54
C THR A 88 -19.38 5.37 -22.75
N LEU A 89 -19.27 4.24 -22.05
CA LEU A 89 -18.13 3.31 -22.16
C LEU A 89 -18.49 2.11 -23.03
N PRO A 90 -17.50 1.50 -23.71
CA PRO A 90 -17.73 0.32 -24.52
C PRO A 90 -18.20 -0.85 -23.64
N VAL A 91 -19.05 -1.69 -24.24
CA VAL A 91 -19.48 -2.95 -23.63
C VAL A 91 -18.30 -3.91 -23.68
N VAL A 92 -17.86 -4.40 -22.52
CA VAL A 92 -16.81 -5.41 -22.41
C VAL A 92 -17.44 -6.71 -21.94
N GLU A 93 -17.43 -7.71 -22.82
CA GLU A 93 -17.90 -9.06 -22.49
C GLU A 93 -16.85 -9.81 -21.68
N LEU A 94 -17.32 -10.52 -20.66
CA LEU A 94 -16.54 -11.36 -19.77
C LEU A 94 -16.96 -12.82 -19.96
N ASP A 95 -16.10 -13.72 -19.51
CA ASP A 95 -16.39 -15.15 -19.53
C ASP A 95 -17.70 -15.49 -18.78
N GLY A 96 -18.40 -16.50 -19.31
CA GLY A 96 -19.74 -16.88 -18.86
C GLY A 96 -20.86 -15.95 -19.33
N GLY A 97 -20.66 -15.17 -20.41
CA GLY A 97 -21.69 -14.32 -21.01
C GLY A 97 -22.07 -13.10 -20.16
N ARG A 98 -21.18 -12.71 -19.23
CA ARG A 98 -21.39 -11.54 -18.37
C ARG A 98 -20.86 -10.29 -19.06
N THR A 99 -21.31 -9.13 -18.62
CA THR A 99 -20.79 -7.84 -19.06
C THR A 99 -20.09 -7.16 -17.90
N PHE A 100 -18.90 -6.63 -18.14
CA PHE A 100 -18.19 -5.83 -17.15
C PHE A 100 -18.99 -4.58 -16.79
N ARG A 101 -19.10 -4.29 -15.50
CA ARG A 101 -19.79 -3.11 -14.98
C ARG A 101 -18.82 -2.26 -14.19
N ASN A 102 -18.86 -0.96 -14.45
CA ASN A 102 -18.08 0.02 -13.71
C ASN A 102 -18.84 0.42 -12.45
N GLU A 103 -18.24 0.15 -11.29
CA GLU A 103 -18.79 0.56 -10.00
C GLU A 103 -18.38 1.99 -9.64
N GLN A 104 -19.08 2.57 -8.66
CA GLN A 104 -19.03 3.99 -8.35
C GLN A 104 -18.28 4.24 -7.02
N CYS A 105 -16.95 4.38 -7.08
CA CYS A 105 -16.06 4.42 -5.90
C CYS A 105 -16.55 5.33 -4.76
N TRP A 106 -16.76 6.62 -5.04
CA TRP A 106 -17.16 7.56 -3.99
C TRP A 106 -18.60 7.35 -3.53
N GLN A 107 -19.46 6.81 -4.39
CA GLN A 107 -20.83 6.48 -4.03
C GLN A 107 -20.89 5.23 -3.14
N ASP A 108 -20.12 4.20 -3.45
CA ASP A 108 -19.93 3.01 -2.63
C ASP A 108 -19.31 3.38 -1.27
N MET A 109 -18.30 4.25 -1.26
CA MET A 109 -17.70 4.76 -0.02
C MET A 109 -18.72 5.51 0.84
N CYS A 110 -19.56 6.36 0.22
CA CYS A 110 -20.65 7.06 0.91
C CYS A 110 -21.65 6.08 1.52
N SER A 111 -22.11 5.08 0.75
CA SER A 111 -22.96 3.99 1.23
C SER A 111 -22.33 3.25 2.40
N ALA A 112 -21.05 2.85 2.29
CA ALA A 112 -20.34 2.12 3.34
C ALA A 112 -20.26 2.92 4.66
N ILE A 113 -19.98 4.23 4.58
CA ILE A 113 -19.97 5.14 5.75
C ILE A 113 -21.36 5.21 6.42
N MET A 114 -22.42 5.35 5.61
CA MET A 114 -23.80 5.47 6.11
C MET A 114 -24.36 4.15 6.64
N GLU A 115 -23.89 3.01 6.13
CA GLU A 115 -24.39 1.69 6.51
C GLU A 115 -23.59 1.06 7.66
N ALA A 116 -22.37 1.53 7.92
CA ALA A 116 -21.49 1.06 8.98
C ALA A 116 -22.21 0.98 10.34
N LYS A 117 -22.04 -0.11 11.10
CA LYS A 117 -22.75 -0.30 12.38
C LYS A 117 -21.89 -0.17 13.63
N ARG A 118 -20.56 -0.21 13.48
CA ARG A 118 -19.64 -0.34 14.62
C ARG A 118 -18.44 0.59 14.54
N LEU A 119 -17.76 0.58 13.40
CA LEU A 119 -16.47 1.23 13.23
C LEU A 119 -16.39 1.85 11.83
N ILE A 120 -15.85 3.07 11.79
CA ILE A 120 -15.33 3.69 10.57
C ILE A 120 -13.86 4.02 10.84
N TYR A 121 -12.95 3.46 10.04
CA TYR A 121 -11.52 3.72 10.12
C TYR A 121 -11.04 4.31 8.81
N ILE A 122 -10.48 5.52 8.86
CA ILE A 122 -9.98 6.24 7.69
C ILE A 122 -8.52 6.60 7.92
N THR A 123 -7.66 6.19 6.98
CA THR A 123 -6.27 6.60 6.92
C THR A 123 -6.02 7.32 5.61
N GLY A 124 -5.35 8.46 5.62
CA GLY A 124 -5.12 9.22 4.41
C GLY A 124 -3.96 10.18 4.52
N TRP A 125 -3.27 10.37 3.39
CA TRP A 125 -2.25 11.41 3.26
C TRP A 125 -2.87 12.81 3.45
N SER A 126 -4.06 13.03 2.91
CA SER A 126 -4.86 14.23 3.13
C SER A 126 -6.34 13.88 3.13
N VAL A 127 -7.12 14.50 4.03
CA VAL A 127 -8.58 14.33 4.12
C VAL A 127 -9.22 15.71 4.14
N TYR A 128 -9.85 16.10 3.05
CA TYR A 128 -10.57 17.37 2.97
C TYR A 128 -12.04 17.18 3.34
N TYR A 129 -12.39 17.57 4.58
CA TYR A 129 -13.71 17.32 5.17
C TYR A 129 -14.88 17.94 4.40
N LEU A 130 -14.65 19.02 3.62
CA LEU A 130 -15.69 19.68 2.81
C LEU A 130 -16.00 18.96 1.48
N THR A 131 -15.28 17.88 1.16
CA THR A 131 -15.53 17.08 -0.05
C THR A 131 -16.91 16.46 0.00
N LYS A 132 -17.70 16.63 -1.07
CA LYS A 132 -18.93 15.87 -1.31
C LYS A 132 -18.61 14.63 -2.14
N LEU A 133 -18.87 13.46 -1.57
CA LEU A 133 -18.60 12.15 -2.19
C LEU A 133 -19.56 11.89 -3.37
N VAL A 134 -20.85 12.21 -3.20
CA VAL A 134 -21.85 12.01 -4.25
C VAL A 134 -22.25 13.35 -4.83
N ARG A 135 -21.98 13.54 -6.12
CA ARG A 135 -22.32 14.75 -6.87
C ARG A 135 -23.38 14.46 -7.93
N GLU A 136 -23.22 13.35 -8.62
CA GLU A 136 -24.10 12.85 -9.67
C GLU A 136 -24.50 11.40 -9.32
N PRO A 137 -25.59 11.18 -8.58
CA PRO A 137 -25.97 9.85 -8.13
C PRO A 137 -26.49 9.00 -9.30
N THR A 138 -25.92 7.82 -9.50
CA THR A 138 -26.45 6.82 -10.45
C THR A 138 -27.53 5.92 -9.84
N ARG A 139 -27.67 5.99 -8.51
CA ARG A 139 -28.66 5.25 -7.71
C ARG A 139 -29.04 6.08 -6.48
N PRO A 140 -30.20 5.84 -5.83
CA PRO A 140 -30.61 6.60 -4.65
C PRO A 140 -29.57 6.51 -3.52
N VAL A 141 -29.20 7.66 -2.95
CA VAL A 141 -28.28 7.75 -1.79
C VAL A 141 -28.95 8.59 -0.69
N PRO A 142 -29.70 7.97 0.23
CA PRO A 142 -30.44 8.68 1.27
C PRO A 142 -29.49 9.50 2.16
N GLY A 143 -29.65 10.83 2.18
CA GLY A 143 -28.85 11.72 3.03
C GLY A 143 -27.42 12.02 2.55
N GLY A 144 -26.85 11.23 1.65
CA GLY A 144 -25.45 11.39 1.20
C GLY A 144 -25.20 12.44 0.11
N MET A 145 -26.23 12.85 -0.65
CA MET A 145 -26.06 13.72 -1.83
C MET A 145 -25.70 15.18 -1.50
N LYS A 146 -26.10 15.68 -0.32
CA LYS A 146 -25.88 17.09 0.08
C LYS A 146 -24.79 17.27 1.14
N SER A 147 -24.46 16.21 1.86
CA SER A 147 -23.53 16.24 2.98
C SER A 147 -22.07 16.19 2.53
N THR A 148 -21.22 16.93 3.23
CA THR A 148 -19.77 16.78 3.08
C THR A 148 -19.29 15.53 3.82
N LEU A 149 -18.09 15.06 3.53
CA LEU A 149 -17.45 13.94 4.24
C LEU A 149 -17.41 14.21 5.75
N GLY A 150 -17.09 15.45 6.15
CA GLY A 150 -17.08 15.86 7.55
C GLY A 150 -18.45 15.75 8.20
N ASP A 151 -19.51 16.21 7.52
CA ASP A 151 -20.89 16.11 8.01
C ASP A 151 -21.30 14.64 8.20
N LEU A 152 -20.96 13.78 7.24
CA LEU A 152 -21.25 12.35 7.30
C LEU A 152 -20.57 11.71 8.50
N LEU A 153 -19.26 11.89 8.64
CA LEU A 153 -18.48 11.29 9.73
C LEU A 153 -18.92 11.80 11.10
N LYS A 154 -19.17 13.11 11.22
CA LYS A 154 -19.67 13.71 12.47
C LYS A 154 -21.03 13.15 12.84
N ARG A 155 -21.96 13.07 11.89
CA ARG A 155 -23.28 12.48 12.12
C ARG A 155 -23.17 11.04 12.62
N ARG A 156 -22.30 10.20 12.02
CA ARG A 156 -22.09 8.82 12.48
C ARG A 156 -21.53 8.77 13.90
N ALA A 157 -20.60 9.66 14.23
CA ALA A 157 -20.06 9.77 15.58
C ALA A 157 -21.14 10.19 16.60
N ASP A 158 -21.98 11.16 16.25
CA ASP A 158 -23.10 11.63 17.07
C ASP A 158 -24.17 10.53 17.26
N GLU A 159 -24.34 9.64 16.27
CA GLU A 159 -25.16 8.42 16.37
C GLU A 159 -24.50 7.29 17.20
N GLY A 160 -23.31 7.54 17.77
CA GLY A 160 -22.61 6.62 18.67
C GLY A 160 -21.63 5.65 18.00
N LEU A 161 -21.36 5.77 16.70
CA LEU A 161 -20.33 4.96 16.04
C LEU A 161 -18.91 5.40 16.43
N ARG A 162 -18.01 4.43 16.54
CA ARG A 162 -16.59 4.72 16.67
C ARG A 162 -16.04 5.16 15.31
N VAL A 163 -15.66 6.44 15.20
CA VAL A 163 -14.99 7.00 14.02
C VAL A 163 -13.54 7.32 14.38
N VAL A 164 -12.58 6.69 13.69
CA VAL A 164 -11.14 6.86 13.95
C VAL A 164 -10.47 7.33 12.66
N LEU A 165 -9.77 8.46 12.73
CA LEU A 165 -8.99 9.00 11.64
C LEU A 165 -7.50 8.96 11.97
N LEU A 166 -6.69 8.44 11.05
CA LEU A 166 -5.23 8.55 11.06
C LEU A 166 -4.81 9.31 9.81
N VAL A 167 -4.79 10.64 9.91
CA VAL A 167 -4.38 11.52 8.83
C VAL A 167 -2.91 11.90 9.01
N TRP A 168 -2.16 11.93 7.92
CA TRP A 168 -0.77 12.37 7.97
C TRP A 168 -0.67 13.81 8.49
N ASP A 169 0.09 14.01 9.56
CA ASP A 169 0.44 15.32 10.08
C ASP A 169 1.69 15.79 9.34
N ASP A 170 1.50 16.62 8.31
CA ASP A 170 2.58 17.15 7.48
C ASP A 170 3.35 18.26 8.22
N PRO A 171 4.57 18.00 8.72
CA PRO A 171 5.35 19.00 9.43
C PRO A 171 5.89 20.09 8.50
N THR A 172 5.78 19.92 7.17
CA THR A 172 6.25 20.86 6.14
C THR A 172 5.15 21.79 5.62
N SER A 173 3.90 21.60 6.05
CA SER A 173 2.74 22.41 5.64
C SER A 173 2.71 23.84 6.23
N VAL A 174 3.72 24.25 7.00
CA VAL A 174 3.85 25.62 7.53
C VAL A 174 4.40 26.57 6.46
N LYS A 175 3.56 27.03 5.51
CA LYS A 175 3.65 28.21 4.60
C LYS A 175 5.00 28.67 3.99
N LYS A 176 6.15 28.05 4.24
CA LYS A 176 7.48 28.45 3.79
C LYS A 176 8.24 27.23 3.30
N LEU A 177 7.88 26.84 2.09
CA LEU A 177 8.44 25.77 1.26
C LEU A 177 9.86 26.11 0.76
N TYR A 178 10.72 26.64 1.62
CA TYR A 178 12.13 26.88 1.29
C TYR A 178 12.97 26.67 2.54
N LYS A 179 13.72 25.57 2.50
CA LYS A 179 14.63 25.05 3.54
C LYS A 179 13.91 24.31 4.66
N LEU A 180 13.99 22.98 4.65
CA LEU A 180 14.65 22.21 5.73
C LEU A 180 14.56 20.70 5.45
N THR A 181 15.67 20.04 5.71
CA THR A 181 15.88 18.59 5.67
C THR A 181 15.07 17.88 6.74
N VAL A 182 14.35 16.81 6.39
CA VAL A 182 13.65 15.96 7.37
C VAL A 182 14.62 14.94 7.97
N ARG A 183 14.70 14.87 9.30
CA ARG A 183 15.32 13.77 10.04
C ARG A 183 14.21 12.95 10.71
N MET A 184 14.02 11.72 10.26
CA MET A 184 13.26 10.70 11.00
C MET A 184 14.14 10.12 12.12
N LYS A 185 13.65 10.14 13.36
CA LYS A 185 14.16 9.29 14.44
C LYS A 185 13.04 8.32 14.84
N LEU A 186 13.22 7.06 14.50
CA LEU A 186 12.42 5.97 15.04
C LEU A 186 12.99 5.62 16.41
N PHE A 187 12.19 5.74 17.47
CA PHE A 187 12.54 5.18 18.78
C PHE A 187 11.78 3.87 18.96
N VAL A 188 12.52 2.78 19.11
CA VAL A 188 12.01 1.50 19.61
C VAL A 188 12.37 1.45 21.08
N PHE A 189 11.37 1.48 21.96
CA PHE A 189 11.56 1.19 23.37
C PHE A 189 11.38 -0.31 23.55
N PHE A 190 12.45 -0.98 23.97
CA PHE A 190 12.40 -2.34 24.50
C PHE A 190 11.96 -2.30 25.96
N ASN A 191 11.29 -3.36 26.40
CA ASN A 191 11.73 -4.02 27.63
C ASN A 191 12.49 -5.27 27.21
#